data_AF-A0A0D6S6Z1-F1
#
_entry.id   AF-A0A0D6S6Z1-F1
#
_cell.length_a   1.000
_cell.length_b   1.000
_cell.length_c   1.000
_cell.angle_alpha   90.00
_cell.angle_beta   90.00
_cell.angle_gamma   90.00
#
_symmetry.space_group_name_H-M   'P 1'
#
loop_
_entity.id
_entity.type
_entity.pdbx_description
1 polymer ?
#
loop_
_entity_poly.entity_id
_entity_poly.type
_entity_poly.pdbx_seq_one_letter_code
_entity_poly.pdbx_strand_id
1 'polypeptide(L)'
;MTHYSRPDELVFASGAKPGEVQGFPDIPRGWGVAYDQTAGIPPMEWFNALFKRGDEGLRYLLQRGIADWSATEDYPVDAHVQEGGKVWKAKVANLGKRPLVNPGEWVETALTREALKALIQEQLGKSRVRLATTGNLGLKGLEMIDGVVPFAGDRVLVKDQIIALQNGIYIAASDTWIRDADADAAINVTPGMFVSVEHGAVNANSVWQLATDETLALGTSGLVFECVARKADAAVGSFNRVTVGKRGEVLGGSQFIKFDPEQKFPVQVHRKNLLINGDFNIWQRGTSITSSAPYGIMYTADRWRVNPGTVGSVAVTRQVFKLDQIEVAGEPTYFAQVVTSGGSNLNFRQRIESVKTLAGKKVAVSFYAKANSDVRIDVYLSQFFGTGGSPSARVDLINPINLSATWQRFILIYDLPSISDKALGSNGDDCLELLFFRPVTNLTFSLAQVQVEEGQAATSFDRRSLAEELGLCQRYFEKSYDLSDAPGTLTRAGAALYQSQASGAVGSSFNIWFNVRKRVAPAITAYNPDISNMQIRNTSAFVDCSSTSLGNIGQTCFSLNFMLPSSGAVNQNLQVHWTADAEL
;
A
#
# COMPACT_ATOMS: atom_id res chain seq x y z
N MET A 1 -7.03 -34.32 -48.70
CA MET A 1 -5.69 -34.82 -49.07
C MET A 1 -5.87 -36.26 -49.53
N THR A 2 -5.48 -36.62 -50.74
CA THR A 2 -5.58 -38.01 -51.21
C THR A 2 -4.64 -38.87 -50.36
N HIS A 3 -5.17 -39.84 -49.63
CA HIS A 3 -4.35 -40.80 -48.90
C HIS A 3 -3.80 -41.81 -49.90
N TYR A 4 -2.48 -41.82 -50.08
CA TYR A 4 -1.82 -42.83 -50.90
C TYR A 4 -1.66 -44.11 -50.09
N SER A 5 -2.04 -45.24 -50.68
CA SER A 5 -1.82 -46.56 -50.12
C SER A 5 -0.33 -46.89 -50.09
N ARG A 6 0.06 -47.79 -49.19
CA ARG A 6 1.40 -48.39 -49.21
C ARG A 6 1.69 -48.96 -50.61
N PRO A 7 2.90 -48.73 -51.17
CA PRO A 7 3.33 -49.40 -52.38
C PRO A 7 3.22 -50.93 -52.26
N ASP A 8 2.88 -51.58 -53.36
CA ASP A 8 3.12 -53.02 -53.50
C ASP A 8 4.63 -53.29 -53.51
N GLU A 9 5.07 -54.38 -52.88
CA GLU A 9 6.51 -54.69 -52.73
C GLU A 9 7.12 -55.36 -53.96
N LEU A 10 6.43 -55.25 -55.10
CA LEU A 10 6.80 -55.90 -56.35
C LEU A 10 7.97 -55.17 -57.02
N VAL A 11 9.10 -55.80 -57.21
CA VAL A 11 10.22 -55.16 -57.91
C VAL A 11 10.02 -55.28 -59.42
N PHE A 12 10.27 -54.21 -60.17
CA PHE A 12 10.14 -54.25 -61.63
C PHE A 12 11.04 -55.32 -62.24
N ALA A 13 10.48 -56.16 -63.11
CA ALA A 13 11.18 -57.26 -63.80
C ALA A 13 11.77 -58.36 -62.88
N SER A 14 11.41 -58.41 -61.59
CA SER A 14 11.92 -59.44 -60.66
C SER A 14 11.44 -60.87 -60.98
N GLY A 15 10.38 -61.01 -61.76
CA GLY A 15 9.81 -62.28 -62.22
C GLY A 15 10.00 -62.54 -63.73
N ALA A 16 10.81 -61.74 -64.42
CA ALA A 16 11.04 -61.87 -65.87
C ALA A 16 11.76 -63.20 -66.21
N LYS A 17 11.24 -63.94 -67.20
CA LYS A 17 11.91 -65.14 -67.76
C LYS A 17 12.34 -64.89 -69.20
N PRO A 18 13.45 -65.51 -69.66
CA PRO A 18 13.87 -65.44 -71.06
C PRO A 18 12.75 -65.91 -72.01
N GLY A 19 12.32 -65.05 -72.93
CA GLY A 19 11.39 -65.40 -74.03
C GLY A 19 9.90 -65.45 -73.68
N GLU A 20 9.47 -64.96 -72.51
CA GLU A 20 8.06 -65.01 -72.08
C GLU A 20 7.22 -63.84 -72.66
N VAL A 21 6.01 -64.12 -73.14
CA VAL A 21 5.09 -63.13 -73.76
C VAL A 21 3.82 -63.00 -72.91
N GLN A 22 3.57 -61.82 -72.33
CA GLN A 22 2.31 -61.50 -71.62
C GLN A 22 1.88 -60.04 -71.82
N GLY A 23 0.63 -59.73 -71.47
CA GLY A 23 0.06 -58.39 -71.60
C GLY A 23 0.70 -57.37 -70.65
N PHE A 24 0.87 -56.14 -71.13
CA PHE A 24 1.41 -55.00 -70.38
C PHE A 24 0.27 -54.14 -69.77
N PRO A 25 0.42 -53.57 -68.55
CA PRO A 25 1.56 -53.68 -67.64
C PRO A 25 1.45 -54.85 -66.63
N ASP A 26 2.43 -55.74 -66.62
CA ASP A 26 2.71 -56.71 -65.53
C ASP A 26 4.06 -56.32 -64.90
N ILE A 27 3.99 -55.64 -63.76
CA ILE A 27 5.14 -55.00 -63.10
C ILE A 27 6.23 -56.01 -62.70
N PRO A 28 5.93 -57.13 -62.02
CA PRO A 28 6.91 -58.19 -61.74
C PRO A 28 7.59 -58.76 -62.99
N ARG A 29 6.90 -58.90 -64.12
CA ARG A 29 7.46 -59.55 -65.32
C ARG A 29 8.29 -58.62 -66.20
N GLY A 30 8.10 -57.31 -66.09
CA GLY A 30 8.86 -56.32 -66.87
C GLY A 30 8.37 -56.19 -68.31
N TRP A 31 9.27 -55.85 -69.24
CA TRP A 31 8.93 -55.65 -70.65
C TRP A 31 8.89 -56.98 -71.42
N GLY A 32 7.79 -57.71 -71.32
CA GLY A 32 7.48 -58.79 -72.24
C GLY A 32 7.40 -58.25 -73.69
N VAL A 33 8.36 -58.64 -74.53
CA VAL A 33 8.46 -58.37 -75.98
C VAL A 33 8.17 -56.93 -76.43
N ALA A 34 9.14 -56.02 -76.25
CA ALA A 34 9.15 -54.73 -76.95
C ALA A 34 9.41 -54.88 -78.48
N TYR A 35 9.91 -56.03 -78.94
CA TYR A 35 10.33 -56.22 -80.34
C TYR A 35 9.17 -56.32 -81.33
N ASP A 36 8.14 -57.11 -81.02
CA ASP A 36 7.05 -57.42 -81.96
C ASP A 36 6.06 -56.26 -82.16
N GLN A 37 5.96 -55.35 -81.18
CA GLN A 37 5.03 -54.21 -81.24
C GLN A 37 5.72 -52.86 -81.51
N THR A 38 6.97 -52.68 -81.09
CA THR A 38 7.66 -51.37 -81.15
C THR A 38 9.14 -51.47 -81.57
N ALA A 39 9.53 -52.55 -82.26
CA ALA A 39 10.90 -52.79 -82.75
C ALA A 39 11.98 -52.71 -81.64
N GLY A 40 11.61 -53.05 -80.41
CA GLY A 40 12.51 -53.11 -79.26
C GLY A 40 12.57 -51.81 -78.46
N ILE A 41 11.79 -50.78 -78.82
CA ILE A 41 11.79 -49.47 -78.16
C ILE A 41 10.48 -49.28 -77.39
N PRO A 42 10.46 -49.33 -76.05
CA PRO A 42 9.23 -49.13 -75.28
C PRO A 42 8.69 -47.69 -75.45
N PRO A 43 7.39 -47.49 -75.70
CA PRO A 43 6.80 -46.15 -75.85
C PRO A 43 6.71 -45.44 -74.49
N MET A 44 6.77 -44.10 -74.49
CA MET A 44 6.72 -43.27 -73.29
C MET A 44 5.48 -43.52 -72.41
N GLU A 45 4.36 -43.90 -73.00
CA GLU A 45 3.12 -44.23 -72.28
C GLU A 45 3.29 -45.41 -71.32
N TRP A 46 4.20 -46.35 -71.63
CA TRP A 46 4.50 -47.49 -70.77
C TRP A 46 5.31 -47.08 -69.53
N PHE A 47 6.14 -46.03 -69.65
CA PHE A 47 6.85 -45.45 -68.52
C PHE A 47 5.92 -44.69 -67.57
N ASN A 48 4.77 -44.18 -68.04
CA ASN A 48 3.81 -43.48 -67.18
C ASN A 48 3.31 -44.34 -66.01
N ALA A 49 3.12 -45.65 -66.21
CA ALA A 49 2.72 -46.56 -65.13
C ALA A 49 3.82 -46.71 -64.07
N LEU A 50 5.08 -46.77 -64.49
CA LEU A 50 6.24 -46.85 -63.59
C LEU A 50 6.47 -45.53 -62.84
N PHE A 51 6.39 -44.39 -63.54
CA PHE A 51 6.50 -43.06 -62.92
C PHE A 51 5.37 -42.83 -61.94
N LYS A 52 4.13 -43.16 -62.30
CA LYS A 52 2.98 -43.06 -61.39
C LYS A 52 3.21 -43.88 -60.12
N ARG A 53 3.68 -45.13 -60.24
CA ARG A 53 3.98 -45.98 -59.07
C ARG A 53 5.09 -45.41 -58.19
N GLY A 54 6.16 -44.90 -58.80
CA GLY A 54 7.25 -44.22 -58.08
C GLY A 54 6.76 -42.97 -57.35
N ASP A 55 5.98 -42.14 -58.03
CA ASP A 55 5.39 -40.91 -57.47
C ASP A 55 4.42 -41.21 -56.32
N GLU A 56 3.57 -42.23 -56.47
CA GLU A 56 2.65 -42.68 -55.42
C GLU A 56 3.40 -43.20 -54.19
N GLY A 57 4.49 -43.96 -54.39
CA GLY A 57 5.34 -44.43 -53.29
C GLY A 57 6.10 -43.31 -52.57
N LEU A 58 6.64 -42.34 -53.33
CA LEU A 58 7.27 -41.16 -52.74
C LEU A 58 6.24 -40.33 -51.96
N ARG A 59 5.03 -40.13 -52.51
CA ARG A 59 3.95 -39.41 -51.81
C ARG A 59 3.47 -40.13 -50.56
N TYR A 60 3.39 -41.46 -50.58
CA TYR A 60 3.11 -42.26 -49.39
C TYR A 60 4.16 -42.01 -48.28
N LEU A 61 5.45 -42.09 -48.62
CA LEU A 61 6.54 -41.83 -47.67
C LEU A 61 6.53 -40.38 -47.16
N LEU A 62 6.30 -39.40 -48.02
CA LEU A 62 6.20 -37.98 -47.62
C LEU A 62 5.00 -37.72 -46.69
N GLN A 63 3.90 -38.45 -46.85
CA GLN A 63 2.72 -38.33 -45.97
C GLN A 63 2.95 -39.00 -44.61
N ARG A 64 3.68 -40.12 -44.56
CA ARG A 64 3.84 -40.94 -43.35
C ARG A 64 5.13 -40.66 -42.58
N GLY A 65 6.17 -40.17 -43.23
CA GLY A 65 7.52 -40.00 -42.70
C GLY A 65 8.29 -41.31 -42.49
N ILE A 66 7.61 -42.37 -42.02
CA ILE A 66 8.18 -43.71 -41.76
C ILE A 66 7.28 -44.77 -42.42
N ALA A 67 7.88 -45.77 -43.07
CA ALA A 67 7.16 -46.85 -43.75
C ALA A 67 6.45 -47.79 -42.78
N ASP A 68 5.29 -48.32 -43.18
CA ASP A 68 4.59 -49.38 -42.44
C ASP A 68 5.41 -50.68 -42.46
N TRP A 69 5.43 -51.40 -41.34
CA TRP A 69 6.08 -52.72 -41.27
C TRP A 69 5.54 -53.70 -42.32
N SER A 70 6.42 -54.52 -42.89
CA SER A 70 6.16 -55.58 -43.86
C SER A 70 6.47 -56.96 -43.31
N ALA A 71 5.68 -57.95 -43.72
CA ALA A 71 6.02 -59.35 -43.52
C ALA A 71 7.07 -59.88 -44.52
N THR A 72 7.37 -59.17 -45.62
CA THR A 72 8.23 -59.66 -46.70
C THR A 72 9.54 -58.88 -46.87
N GLU A 73 9.76 -57.82 -46.11
CA GLU A 73 10.99 -57.01 -46.17
C GLU A 73 12.05 -57.51 -45.19
N ASP A 74 13.30 -57.33 -45.61
CA ASP A 74 14.48 -57.46 -44.75
C ASP A 74 14.75 -56.13 -44.01
N TYR A 75 14.80 -56.22 -42.68
CA TYR A 75 15.10 -55.08 -41.81
C TYR A 75 16.52 -55.18 -41.26
N PRO A 76 17.46 -54.33 -41.67
CA PRO A 76 18.78 -54.25 -41.03
C PRO A 76 18.67 -53.71 -39.61
N VAL A 77 19.74 -53.86 -38.83
CA VAL A 77 19.88 -53.20 -37.53
C VAL A 77 19.63 -51.70 -37.68
N ASP A 78 18.90 -51.11 -36.75
CA ASP A 78 18.48 -49.70 -36.74
C ASP A 78 17.45 -49.29 -37.82
N ALA A 79 16.89 -50.22 -38.59
CA ALA A 79 15.75 -49.93 -39.46
C ALA A 79 14.53 -49.46 -38.63
N HIS A 80 13.82 -48.46 -39.15
CA HIS A 80 12.63 -47.90 -38.52
C HIS A 80 11.37 -48.22 -39.31
N VAL A 81 10.35 -48.69 -38.62
CA VAL A 81 9.02 -48.97 -39.19
C VAL A 81 7.92 -48.48 -38.26
N GLN A 82 6.73 -48.25 -38.81
CA GLN A 82 5.54 -48.00 -38.01
C GLN A 82 4.59 -49.22 -38.03
N GLU A 83 3.99 -49.51 -36.89
CA GLU A 83 2.94 -50.51 -36.74
C GLU A 83 2.00 -50.13 -35.59
N GLY A 84 0.68 -50.19 -35.81
CA GLY A 84 -0.32 -50.00 -34.75
C GLY A 84 -0.27 -48.60 -34.10
N GLY A 85 0.19 -47.58 -34.85
CA GLY A 85 0.37 -46.22 -34.34
C GLY A 85 1.66 -46.00 -33.54
N LYS A 86 2.55 -46.99 -33.49
CA LYS A 86 3.85 -46.93 -32.81
C LYS A 86 5.00 -46.93 -33.82
N VAL A 87 6.14 -46.39 -33.41
CA VAL A 87 7.40 -46.44 -34.17
C VAL A 87 8.34 -47.44 -33.50
N TRP A 88 8.92 -48.30 -34.32
CA TRP A 88 9.79 -49.39 -33.89
C TRP A 88 11.14 -49.25 -34.56
N LYS A 89 12.20 -49.56 -33.81
CA LYS A 89 13.57 -49.71 -34.32
C LYS A 89 14.01 -51.16 -34.20
N ALA A 90 14.58 -51.71 -35.27
CA ALA A 90 15.17 -53.05 -35.26
C ALA A 90 16.44 -53.07 -34.38
N LYS A 91 16.46 -53.92 -33.36
CA LYS A 91 17.63 -54.20 -32.51
C LYS A 91 18.60 -55.15 -33.18
N VAL A 92 18.09 -56.08 -33.98
CA VAL A 92 18.87 -57.04 -34.77
C VAL A 92 18.29 -57.13 -36.18
N ALA A 93 19.14 -57.50 -37.14
CA ALA A 93 18.69 -57.75 -38.50
C ALA A 93 17.66 -58.90 -38.50
N ASN A 94 16.52 -58.71 -39.17
CA ASN A 94 15.44 -59.69 -39.23
C ASN A 94 14.64 -59.60 -40.54
N LEU A 95 14.09 -60.72 -40.97
CA LEU A 95 13.22 -60.81 -42.14
C LEU A 95 11.77 -60.91 -41.66
N GLY A 96 10.95 -59.89 -41.97
CA GLY A 96 9.50 -59.94 -41.77
C GLY A 96 9.04 -60.27 -40.35
N LYS A 97 9.87 -60.09 -39.32
CA LYS A 97 9.46 -60.35 -37.92
C LYS A 97 8.63 -59.18 -37.44
N ARG A 98 7.39 -59.43 -37.05
CA ARG A 98 6.42 -58.41 -36.64
C ARG A 98 6.78 -57.76 -35.29
N PRO A 99 6.91 -56.43 -35.19
CA PRO A 99 7.36 -55.74 -33.97
C PRO A 99 6.57 -56.09 -32.71
N LEU A 100 5.23 -56.08 -32.78
CA LEU A 100 4.37 -56.28 -31.59
C LEU A 100 4.54 -57.65 -30.91
N VAL A 101 4.99 -58.67 -31.63
CA VAL A 101 5.11 -60.06 -31.13
C VAL A 101 6.55 -60.56 -31.10
N ASN A 102 7.53 -59.73 -31.45
CA ASN A 102 8.95 -60.07 -31.49
C ASN A 102 9.79 -59.01 -30.73
N PRO A 103 9.65 -58.93 -29.39
CA PRO A 103 10.36 -57.94 -28.58
C PRO A 103 11.87 -58.20 -28.48
N GLY A 104 12.37 -59.35 -28.95
CA GLY A 104 13.80 -59.65 -29.06
C GLY A 104 14.45 -58.85 -30.20
N GLU A 105 13.69 -58.60 -31.26
CA GLU A 105 14.12 -58.03 -32.53
C GLU A 105 13.82 -56.54 -32.62
N TRP A 106 12.86 -56.04 -31.87
CA TRP A 106 12.35 -54.66 -31.98
C TRP A 106 12.32 -53.94 -30.64
N VAL A 107 12.51 -52.62 -30.68
CA VAL A 107 12.30 -51.71 -29.56
C VAL A 107 11.41 -50.55 -30.00
N GLU A 108 10.42 -50.19 -29.18
CA GLU A 108 9.59 -49.00 -29.42
C GLU A 108 10.42 -47.74 -29.13
N THR A 109 10.44 -46.79 -30.06
CA THR A 109 11.31 -45.59 -29.97
C THR A 109 10.56 -44.28 -29.83
N ALA A 110 9.23 -44.29 -29.91
CA ALA A 110 8.39 -43.11 -29.76
C ALA A 110 7.24 -43.38 -28.79
N LEU A 111 6.96 -42.42 -27.90
CA LEU A 111 5.78 -42.45 -27.05
C LEU A 111 4.57 -41.98 -27.85
N THR A 112 3.47 -42.73 -27.78
CA THR A 112 2.17 -42.26 -28.29
C THR A 112 1.60 -41.15 -27.41
N ARG A 113 0.70 -40.33 -27.94
CA ARG A 113 0.01 -39.29 -27.17
C ARG A 113 -0.77 -39.90 -25.99
N GLU A 114 -1.35 -41.07 -26.20
CA GLU A 114 -2.12 -41.83 -25.22
C GLU A 114 -1.22 -42.37 -24.11
N ALA A 115 -0.05 -42.92 -24.45
CA ALA A 115 0.94 -43.36 -23.47
C ALA A 115 1.46 -42.18 -22.64
N LEU A 116 1.72 -41.03 -23.28
CA LEU A 116 2.12 -39.82 -22.57
C LEU A 116 1.02 -39.31 -21.64
N LYS A 117 -0.24 -39.30 -22.07
CA LYS A 117 -1.38 -38.95 -21.21
C LYS A 117 -1.52 -39.88 -20.01
N ALA A 118 -1.38 -41.19 -20.23
CA ALA A 118 -1.45 -42.18 -19.16
C ALA A 118 -0.33 -41.96 -18.12
N LEU A 119 0.91 -41.74 -18.59
CA LEU A 119 2.04 -41.42 -17.72
C LEU A 119 1.81 -40.11 -16.94
N ILE A 120 1.33 -39.05 -17.60
CA ILE A 120 1.02 -37.79 -16.92
C ILE A 120 -0.07 -37.99 -15.85
N GLN A 121 -1.13 -38.73 -16.18
CA GLN A 121 -2.23 -38.97 -15.25
C GLN A 121 -1.79 -39.80 -14.03
N GLU A 122 -0.95 -40.81 -14.25
CA GLU A 122 -0.34 -41.61 -13.18
C GLU A 122 0.50 -40.72 -12.25
N GLN A 123 1.35 -39.85 -12.81
CA GLN A 123 2.21 -38.96 -12.02
C GLN A 123 1.41 -37.91 -11.24
N LEU A 124 0.30 -37.42 -11.78
CA LEU A 124 -0.59 -36.49 -11.08
C LEU A 124 -1.33 -37.14 -9.90
N GLY A 125 -1.53 -38.46 -9.92
CA GLY A 125 -2.16 -39.21 -8.83
C GLY A 125 -1.23 -39.40 -7.63
N LYS A 126 0.09 -39.54 -7.86
CA LYS A 126 1.08 -39.86 -6.82
C LYS A 126 1.18 -38.82 -5.71
N SER A 127 0.94 -37.55 -6.02
CA SER A 127 1.01 -36.45 -5.04
C SER A 127 -0.27 -36.22 -4.23
N ARG A 128 -1.33 -37.02 -4.41
CA ARG A 128 -2.64 -36.80 -3.77
C ARG A 128 -2.93 -37.80 -2.66
N VAL A 129 -3.33 -37.29 -1.50
CA VAL A 129 -3.83 -38.08 -0.38
C VAL A 129 -5.23 -37.62 0.01
N ARG A 130 -6.04 -38.53 0.56
CA ARG A 130 -7.38 -38.19 1.02
C ARG A 130 -7.33 -37.36 2.30
N LEU A 131 -6.52 -37.79 3.26
CA LEU A 131 -6.46 -37.22 4.60
C LEU A 131 -5.02 -36.94 5.01
N ALA A 132 -4.85 -36.03 5.96
CA ALA A 132 -3.59 -35.82 6.66
C ALA A 132 -3.82 -35.84 8.16
N THR A 133 -2.87 -36.41 8.90
CA THR A 133 -2.97 -36.49 10.36
C THR A 133 -3.05 -35.11 11.00
N THR A 134 -3.61 -35.05 12.21
CA THR A 134 -3.58 -33.88 13.11
C THR A 134 -2.92 -34.22 14.44
N GLY A 135 -2.40 -35.44 14.59
CA GLY A 135 -1.80 -35.97 15.80
C GLY A 135 -1.28 -37.40 15.59
N ASN A 136 -0.72 -37.97 16.66
CA ASN A 136 -0.16 -39.31 16.64
C ASN A 136 -1.25 -40.37 16.44
N LEU A 137 -0.96 -41.36 15.59
CA LEU A 137 -1.82 -42.50 15.28
C LEU A 137 -1.08 -43.82 15.55
N GLY A 138 -1.83 -44.89 15.84
CA GLY A 138 -1.28 -46.24 15.97
C GLY A 138 -0.89 -46.92 14.66
N LEU A 139 -1.16 -46.30 13.50
CA LEU A 139 -0.95 -46.86 12.15
C LEU A 139 -1.61 -48.23 11.94
N LYS A 140 -2.81 -48.40 12.51
CA LYS A 140 -3.65 -49.58 12.35
C LYS A 140 -5.11 -49.21 12.55
N GLY A 141 -6.03 -49.98 11.98
CA GLY A 141 -7.46 -49.72 12.11
C GLY A 141 -7.91 -48.46 11.37
N LEU A 142 -9.23 -48.25 11.28
CA LEU A 142 -9.82 -47.09 10.59
C LEU A 142 -10.25 -46.04 11.61
N GLU A 143 -9.28 -45.41 12.26
CA GLU A 143 -9.50 -44.34 13.23
C GLU A 143 -9.84 -43.01 12.52
N MET A 144 -10.67 -42.18 13.16
CA MET A 144 -11.05 -40.88 12.61
C MET A 144 -9.85 -39.94 12.54
N ILE A 145 -9.62 -39.33 11.37
CA ILE A 145 -8.54 -38.39 11.10
C ILE A 145 -9.14 -37.08 10.62
N ASP A 146 -8.79 -35.99 11.31
CA ASP A 146 -9.23 -34.64 10.96
C ASP A 146 -10.76 -34.54 10.74
N GLY A 147 -11.53 -35.21 11.61
CA GLY A 147 -12.99 -35.26 11.54
C GLY A 147 -13.59 -36.21 10.50
N VAL A 148 -12.79 -37.00 9.78
CA VAL A 148 -13.24 -37.95 8.75
C VAL A 148 -12.72 -39.36 9.04
N VAL A 149 -13.59 -40.37 8.96
CA VAL A 149 -13.17 -41.77 9.07
C VAL A 149 -12.65 -42.24 7.70
N PRO A 150 -11.39 -42.72 7.59
CA PRO A 150 -10.85 -43.26 6.34
C PRO A 150 -11.53 -44.60 5.99
N PHE A 151 -11.63 -44.88 4.70
CA PHE A 151 -11.94 -46.21 4.19
C PHE A 151 -10.66 -47.02 3.99
N ALA A 152 -10.77 -48.35 4.04
CA ALA A 152 -9.67 -49.22 3.66
C ALA A 152 -9.25 -48.94 2.20
N GLY A 153 -7.95 -48.71 1.97
CA GLY A 153 -7.41 -48.30 0.67
C GLY A 153 -7.20 -46.79 0.51
N ASP A 154 -7.71 -45.96 1.42
CA ASP A 154 -7.48 -44.51 1.34
C ASP A 154 -6.01 -44.17 1.62
N ARG A 155 -5.46 -43.26 0.81
CA ARG A 155 -4.12 -42.71 1.01
C ARG A 155 -4.15 -41.63 2.09
N VAL A 156 -3.24 -41.70 3.04
CA VAL A 156 -3.16 -40.77 4.17
C VAL A 156 -1.73 -40.23 4.32
N LEU A 157 -1.59 -38.91 4.37
CA LEU A 157 -0.34 -38.27 4.78
C LEU A 157 -0.23 -38.33 6.31
N VAL A 158 0.65 -39.22 6.78
CA VAL A 158 1.04 -39.34 8.17
C VAL A 158 2.21 -38.38 8.42
N LYS A 159 1.94 -37.28 9.11
CA LYS A 159 2.92 -36.21 9.35
C LYS A 159 3.15 -35.86 10.83
N ASP A 160 2.30 -36.35 11.73
CA ASP A 160 2.32 -36.00 13.16
C ASP A 160 2.59 -37.21 14.07
N GLN A 161 3.41 -38.18 13.64
CA GLN A 161 3.90 -39.23 14.53
C GLN A 161 4.86 -38.65 15.57
N ILE A 162 4.87 -39.24 16.77
CA ILE A 162 5.86 -38.92 17.81
C ILE A 162 7.28 -39.22 17.31
N ILE A 163 7.44 -40.30 16.54
CA ILE A 163 8.72 -40.67 15.94
C ILE A 163 8.69 -40.26 14.46
N ALA A 164 9.43 -39.22 14.11
CA ALA A 164 9.38 -38.62 12.76
C ALA A 164 9.76 -39.58 11.62
N LEU A 165 10.52 -40.65 11.87
CA LEU A 165 10.84 -41.66 10.84
C LEU A 165 9.61 -42.50 10.43
N GLN A 166 8.54 -42.50 11.24
CA GLN A 166 7.27 -43.17 10.95
C GLN A 166 6.32 -42.28 10.13
N ASN A 167 6.66 -41.01 9.89
CA ASN A 167 5.90 -40.17 8.98
C ASN A 167 6.06 -40.66 7.52
N GLY A 168 5.11 -40.31 6.66
CA GLY A 168 5.09 -40.66 5.23
C GLY A 168 3.67 -40.78 4.67
N ILE A 169 3.53 -41.40 3.50
CA ILE A 169 2.23 -41.68 2.90
C ILE A 169 1.89 -43.15 3.14
N TYR A 170 0.71 -43.40 3.69
CA TYR A 170 0.24 -44.72 4.08
C TYR A 170 -1.10 -45.06 3.43
N ILE A 171 -1.34 -46.35 3.23
CA ILE A 171 -2.65 -46.90 2.89
C ILE A 171 -3.38 -47.28 4.18
N ALA A 172 -4.54 -46.66 4.41
CA ALA A 172 -5.39 -46.96 5.54
C ALA A 172 -5.98 -48.37 5.42
N ALA A 173 -5.99 -49.12 6.51
CA ALA A 173 -6.51 -50.48 6.57
C ALA A 173 -7.11 -50.80 7.95
N SER A 174 -7.94 -51.85 8.03
CA SER A 174 -8.52 -52.32 9.31
C SER A 174 -7.48 -53.00 10.22
N ASP A 175 -6.44 -53.56 9.62
CA ASP A 175 -5.25 -54.10 10.25
C ASP A 175 -4.10 -53.07 10.19
N THR A 176 -2.85 -53.51 10.11
CA THR A 176 -1.68 -52.62 10.10
C THR A 176 -1.59 -51.85 8.79
N TRP A 177 -1.37 -50.54 8.87
CA TRP A 177 -1.19 -49.70 7.71
C TRP A 177 0.19 -49.92 7.09
N ILE A 178 0.25 -49.91 5.77
CA ILE A 178 1.48 -50.02 5.00
C ILE A 178 1.79 -48.70 4.33
N ARG A 179 3.08 -48.42 4.08
CA ARG A 179 3.45 -47.28 3.22
C ARG A 179 2.90 -47.52 1.82
N ASP A 180 2.50 -46.43 1.17
CA ASP A 180 2.07 -46.50 -0.21
C ASP A 180 3.23 -46.95 -1.11
N ALA A 181 2.93 -47.73 -2.16
CA ALA A 181 3.91 -48.26 -3.09
C ALA A 181 4.65 -47.15 -3.86
N ASP A 182 4.08 -45.95 -3.94
CA ASP A 182 4.73 -44.77 -4.52
C ASP A 182 5.50 -43.92 -3.48
N ALA A 183 5.59 -44.37 -2.22
CA ALA A 183 6.27 -43.68 -1.13
C ALA A 183 6.95 -44.65 -0.14
N ASP A 184 7.25 -45.88 -0.57
CA ASP A 184 7.85 -46.96 0.21
C ASP A 184 9.38 -47.11 0.03
N ALA A 185 9.96 -46.39 -0.94
CA ALA A 185 11.39 -46.36 -1.23
C ALA A 185 11.96 -44.93 -1.20
N ALA A 186 13.21 -44.78 -0.77
CA ALA A 186 13.88 -43.48 -0.63
C ALA A 186 13.92 -42.68 -1.95
N ILE A 187 14.00 -43.36 -3.09
CA ILE A 187 14.00 -42.72 -4.42
C ILE A 187 12.65 -42.04 -4.75
N ASN A 188 11.57 -42.50 -4.12
CA ASN A 188 10.23 -41.98 -4.33
C ASN A 188 9.87 -40.83 -3.36
N VAL A 189 10.66 -40.65 -2.30
CA VAL A 189 10.43 -39.66 -1.24
C VAL A 189 11.61 -38.69 -1.23
N THR A 190 11.64 -37.76 -2.17
CA THR A 190 12.74 -36.80 -2.35
C THR A 190 12.49 -35.48 -1.62
N PRO A 191 13.54 -34.79 -1.12
CA PRO A 191 13.38 -33.46 -0.54
C PRO A 191 12.64 -32.50 -1.48
N GLY A 192 11.71 -31.72 -0.95
CA GLY A 192 10.87 -30.80 -1.72
C GLY A 192 9.63 -31.41 -2.37
N MET A 193 9.38 -32.73 -2.24
CA MET A 193 8.16 -33.38 -2.72
C MET A 193 6.90 -32.69 -2.16
N PHE A 194 5.92 -32.43 -3.03
CA PHE A 194 4.61 -31.90 -2.63
C PHE A 194 3.55 -33.00 -2.49
N VAL A 195 2.69 -32.85 -1.49
CA VAL A 195 1.55 -33.72 -1.20
C VAL A 195 0.31 -32.86 -0.98
N SER A 196 -0.73 -33.05 -1.77
CA SER A 196 -2.01 -32.35 -1.63
C SER A 196 -3.03 -33.20 -0.88
N VAL A 197 -3.81 -32.58 -0.01
CA VAL A 197 -4.80 -33.22 0.87
C VAL A 197 -6.21 -32.79 0.45
N GLU A 198 -7.11 -33.76 0.25
CA GLU A 198 -8.45 -33.50 -0.31
C GLU A 198 -9.53 -33.27 0.75
N HIS A 199 -9.49 -34.00 1.87
CA HIS A 199 -10.53 -33.99 2.90
C HIS A 199 -9.96 -33.76 4.31
N GLY A 200 -10.85 -33.37 5.23
CA GLY A 200 -10.52 -33.04 6.61
C GLY A 200 -11.18 -31.73 7.07
N ALA A 201 -11.26 -31.50 8.38
CA ALA A 201 -11.75 -30.25 8.94
C ALA A 201 -10.68 -29.14 8.89
N VAL A 202 -9.43 -29.48 9.21
CA VAL A 202 -8.29 -28.55 9.30
C VAL A 202 -7.41 -28.59 8.05
N ASN A 203 -7.13 -29.78 7.52
CA ASN A 203 -6.14 -30.00 6.47
C ASN A 203 -6.75 -30.14 5.07
N ALA A 204 -8.07 -30.04 4.88
CA ALA A 204 -8.66 -30.11 3.54
C ALA A 204 -8.15 -28.99 2.62
N ASN A 205 -7.94 -29.34 1.34
CA ASN A 205 -7.43 -28.42 0.32
C ASN A 205 -6.09 -27.78 0.70
N SER A 206 -5.25 -28.52 1.42
CA SER A 206 -3.89 -28.10 1.75
C SER A 206 -2.84 -28.79 0.89
N VAL A 207 -1.68 -28.17 0.78
CA VAL A 207 -0.48 -28.69 0.13
C VAL A 207 0.64 -28.66 1.15
N TRP A 208 1.32 -29.79 1.27
CA TRP A 208 2.42 -30.04 2.18
C TRP A 208 3.67 -30.33 1.39
N GLN A 209 4.82 -29.89 1.88
CA GLN A 209 6.11 -30.13 1.29
C GLN A 209 6.98 -30.93 2.25
N LEU A 210 7.65 -31.96 1.75
CA LEU A 210 8.72 -32.62 2.50
C LEU A 210 9.88 -31.64 2.67
N ALA A 211 10.10 -31.20 3.91
CA ALA A 211 11.08 -30.19 4.30
C ALA A 211 12.36 -30.81 4.91
N THR A 212 12.47 -32.13 4.95
CA THR A 212 13.73 -32.79 5.35
C THR A 212 14.76 -32.60 4.22
N ASP A 213 15.75 -31.74 4.47
CA ASP A 213 16.84 -31.42 3.55
C ASP A 213 18.05 -32.33 3.84
N GLU A 214 18.25 -33.44 3.11
CA GLU A 214 19.47 -34.29 3.08
C GLU A 214 19.23 -35.58 2.25
N THR A 215 20.24 -36.44 2.09
CA THR A 215 20.07 -37.79 1.54
C THR A 215 19.15 -38.61 2.46
N LEU A 216 17.95 -38.92 1.99
CA LEU A 216 16.91 -39.60 2.76
C LEU A 216 17.07 -41.13 2.75
N ALA A 217 16.98 -41.75 3.93
CA ALA A 217 16.84 -43.20 4.08
C ALA A 217 15.53 -43.51 4.83
N LEU A 218 14.56 -44.14 4.17
CA LEU A 218 13.28 -44.50 4.79
C LEU A 218 13.49 -45.46 5.98
N GLY A 219 12.77 -45.19 7.07
CA GLY A 219 12.89 -45.95 8.33
C GLY A 219 14.08 -45.56 9.20
N THR A 220 14.98 -44.67 8.73
CA THR A 220 16.10 -44.14 9.53
C THR A 220 16.03 -42.62 9.64
N SER A 221 15.83 -41.91 8.54
CA SER A 221 15.68 -40.46 8.51
C SER A 221 14.27 -40.05 8.98
N GLY A 222 14.19 -39.01 9.81
CA GLY A 222 12.91 -38.40 10.17
C GLY A 222 12.31 -37.62 8.99
N LEU A 223 11.05 -37.88 8.64
CA LEU A 223 10.35 -37.15 7.59
C LEU A 223 9.53 -36.00 8.20
N VAL A 224 9.86 -34.77 7.82
CA VAL A 224 9.17 -33.56 8.27
C VAL A 224 8.41 -32.96 7.10
N PHE A 225 7.09 -32.88 7.22
CA PHE A 225 6.24 -32.23 6.24
C PHE A 225 5.80 -30.85 6.77
N GLU A 226 6.08 -29.80 6.01
CA GLU A 226 5.64 -28.44 6.32
C GLU A 226 4.53 -28.01 5.34
N CYS A 227 3.48 -27.35 5.86
CA CYS A 227 2.39 -26.85 5.02
C CYS A 227 2.89 -25.66 4.19
N VAL A 228 2.62 -25.65 2.87
CA VAL A 228 2.92 -24.50 1.98
C VAL A 228 1.69 -23.70 1.60
N ALA A 229 0.55 -24.35 1.53
CA ALA A 229 -0.71 -23.72 1.18
C ALA A 229 -1.82 -24.45 1.90
N ARG A 230 -2.74 -23.72 2.52
CA ARG A 230 -3.96 -24.27 3.09
C ARG A 230 -5.03 -23.20 3.06
N LYS A 231 -6.28 -23.62 3.22
CA LYS A 231 -7.36 -22.69 3.52
C LYS A 231 -7.01 -21.95 4.82
N ALA A 232 -7.05 -20.63 4.80
CA ALA A 232 -6.87 -19.84 6.02
C ALA A 232 -8.01 -20.15 6.99
N ASP A 233 -7.71 -20.24 8.30
CA ASP A 233 -8.72 -20.40 9.35
C ASP A 233 -9.52 -19.09 9.56
N ALA A 234 -9.13 -18.02 8.86
CA ALA A 234 -9.85 -16.76 8.80
C ALA A 234 -11.11 -16.90 7.93
N ALA A 235 -12.26 -16.44 8.44
CA ALA A 235 -13.46 -16.27 7.63
C ALA A 235 -13.20 -15.36 6.41
N VAL A 236 -14.01 -15.44 5.35
CA VAL A 236 -13.92 -14.48 4.25
C VAL A 236 -14.24 -13.08 4.79
N GLY A 237 -13.28 -12.15 4.70
CA GLY A 237 -13.48 -10.78 5.19
C GLY A 237 -12.19 -9.96 5.22
N SER A 238 -12.34 -8.67 5.49
CA SER A 238 -11.23 -7.76 5.74
C SER A 238 -10.81 -7.83 7.21
N PHE A 239 -9.50 -7.99 7.48
CA PHE A 239 -8.96 -8.08 8.83
C PHE A 239 -8.00 -6.93 9.09
N ASN A 240 -8.00 -6.38 10.31
CA ASN A 240 -7.03 -5.34 10.72
C ASN A 240 -5.79 -5.94 11.40
N ARG A 241 -5.78 -7.25 11.62
CA ARG A 241 -4.62 -8.01 12.07
C ARG A 241 -4.72 -9.44 11.52
N VAL A 242 -3.61 -9.92 10.97
CA VAL A 242 -3.45 -11.30 10.53
C VAL A 242 -2.34 -11.98 11.32
N THR A 243 -2.52 -13.26 11.62
CA THR A 243 -1.44 -14.12 12.10
C THR A 243 -0.83 -14.80 10.88
N VAL A 244 0.47 -14.63 10.68
CA VAL A 244 1.21 -15.25 9.57
C VAL A 244 2.06 -16.41 10.08
N GLY A 245 2.15 -17.46 9.27
CA GLY A 245 2.99 -18.61 9.54
C GLY A 245 4.43 -18.43 9.08
N LYS A 246 5.25 -19.47 9.31
CA LYS A 246 6.70 -19.47 9.02
C LYS A 246 7.01 -19.22 7.54
N ARG A 247 6.08 -19.51 6.63
CA ARG A 247 6.25 -19.37 5.17
C ARG A 247 5.44 -18.19 4.61
N GLY A 248 4.91 -17.31 5.48
CA GLY A 248 4.17 -16.11 5.09
C GLY A 248 2.68 -16.34 4.77
N GLU A 249 2.20 -17.57 4.94
CA GLU A 249 0.78 -17.92 4.81
C GLU A 249 -0.06 -17.30 5.92
N VAL A 250 -1.29 -16.89 5.62
CA VAL A 250 -2.22 -16.34 6.61
C VAL A 250 -2.88 -17.49 7.38
N LEU A 251 -2.55 -17.62 8.67
CA LEU A 251 -3.09 -18.65 9.56
C LEU A 251 -4.39 -18.22 10.24
N GLY A 252 -4.62 -16.92 10.41
CA GLY A 252 -5.83 -16.41 11.05
C GLY A 252 -5.97 -14.90 10.90
N GLY A 253 -7.18 -14.40 11.13
CA GLY A 253 -7.51 -12.98 11.06
C GLY A 253 -8.43 -12.58 12.20
N SER A 254 -8.15 -11.46 12.85
CA SER A 254 -9.03 -10.89 13.88
C SER A 254 -9.40 -9.46 13.53
N GLN A 255 -10.62 -9.06 13.84
CA GLN A 255 -11.05 -7.67 13.82
C GLN A 255 -11.08 -7.16 15.26
N PHE A 256 -10.19 -6.24 15.61
CA PHE A 256 -10.24 -5.57 16.92
C PHE A 256 -11.44 -4.62 17.04
N ILE A 257 -11.89 -4.08 15.90
CA ILE A 257 -13.02 -3.17 15.75
C ILE A 257 -13.65 -3.53 14.39
N LYS A 258 -14.98 -3.63 14.30
CA LYS A 258 -15.66 -3.82 13.01
C LYS A 258 -15.29 -2.67 12.07
N PHE A 259 -14.89 -3.01 10.85
CA PHE A 259 -14.75 -2.00 9.80
C PHE A 259 -16.10 -1.34 9.56
N ASP A 260 -16.19 -0.03 9.80
CA ASP A 260 -17.29 0.76 9.31
C ASP A 260 -17.13 0.86 7.78
N PRO A 261 -18.06 0.32 6.97
CA PRO A 261 -17.99 0.41 5.51
C PRO A 261 -17.99 1.85 4.98
N GLU A 262 -18.27 2.87 5.81
CA GLU A 262 -18.14 4.29 5.47
C GLU A 262 -16.76 4.89 5.79
N GLN A 263 -15.90 4.19 6.54
CA GLN A 263 -14.58 4.67 6.92
C GLN A 263 -13.58 4.49 5.77
N LYS A 264 -13.53 5.47 4.86
CA LYS A 264 -12.46 5.59 3.88
C LYS A 264 -11.15 5.90 4.61
N PHE A 265 -10.19 4.99 4.61
CA PHE A 265 -8.82 5.36 4.95
C PHE A 265 -8.36 6.44 3.96
N PRO A 266 -7.93 7.62 4.44
CA PRO A 266 -7.48 8.65 3.52
C PRO A 266 -6.21 8.19 2.81
N VAL A 267 -6.35 7.91 1.50
CA VAL A 267 -5.22 7.94 0.58
C VAL A 267 -4.62 9.33 0.67
N GLN A 268 -3.38 9.37 1.14
CA GLN A 268 -2.50 10.55 1.25
C GLN A 268 -2.81 11.49 2.43
N VAL A 269 -1.72 11.83 3.12
CA VAL A 269 -1.60 12.82 4.19
C VAL A 269 -2.11 14.18 3.70
N HIS A 270 -3.42 14.39 3.76
CA HIS A 270 -3.93 15.73 4.05
C HIS A 270 -3.80 15.94 5.56
N ARG A 271 -3.50 17.18 5.96
CA ARG A 271 -3.35 17.57 7.37
C ARG A 271 -4.50 16.98 8.18
N LYS A 272 -4.15 16.09 9.10
CA LYS A 272 -5.10 15.38 9.92
C LYS A 272 -5.79 16.34 10.88
N ASN A 273 -5.05 17.30 11.44
CA ASN A 273 -5.63 18.42 12.17
C ASN A 273 -5.66 19.71 11.33
N LEU A 274 -6.83 20.32 11.14
CA LEU A 274 -6.94 21.61 10.43
C LEU A 274 -6.57 22.81 11.30
N LEU A 275 -6.47 22.62 12.62
CA LEU A 275 -5.97 23.65 13.52
C LEU A 275 -4.44 23.73 13.48
N ILE A 276 -3.96 24.94 13.71
CA ILE A 276 -2.56 25.28 13.88
C ILE A 276 -2.34 25.54 15.37
N ASN A 277 -1.27 24.98 15.93
CA ASN A 277 -0.86 25.15 17.31
C ASN A 277 -1.93 24.68 18.31
N GLY A 278 -2.60 23.55 18.02
CA GLY A 278 -3.61 22.94 18.90
C GLY A 278 -3.04 22.30 20.17
N ASP A 279 -1.73 22.07 20.20
CA ASP A 279 -0.96 21.62 21.37
C ASP A 279 -0.33 22.76 22.18
N PHE A 280 -0.49 24.01 21.73
CA PHE A 280 -0.03 25.23 22.40
C PHE A 280 1.49 25.30 22.62
N ASN A 281 2.27 24.74 21.70
CA ASN A 281 3.73 24.82 21.74
C ASN A 281 4.29 26.19 21.31
N ILE A 282 3.64 26.87 20.36
CA ILE A 282 4.12 28.11 19.74
C ILE A 282 3.43 29.34 20.35
N TRP A 283 4.20 30.32 20.82
CA TRP A 283 3.69 31.55 21.43
C TRP A 283 4.52 32.76 21.00
N GLN A 284 4.37 33.17 19.74
CA GLN A 284 5.16 34.28 19.19
C GLN A 284 4.83 35.63 19.84
N ARG A 285 3.61 35.83 20.34
CA ARG A 285 3.11 37.12 20.86
C ARG A 285 3.33 37.34 22.36
N GLY A 286 4.01 36.41 23.04
CA GLY A 286 4.18 36.38 24.49
C GLY A 286 3.33 35.30 25.15
N THR A 287 3.75 34.82 26.32
CA THR A 287 3.17 33.63 26.98
C THR A 287 2.04 33.93 27.97
N SER A 288 1.74 35.21 28.19
CA SER A 288 0.66 35.69 29.05
C SER A 288 0.06 36.94 28.43
N ILE A 289 -1.16 36.83 27.91
CA ILE A 289 -1.83 37.91 27.18
C ILE A 289 -3.21 38.12 27.78
N THR A 290 -3.51 39.37 28.13
CA THR A 290 -4.79 39.80 28.68
C THR A 290 -5.44 40.78 27.73
N SER A 291 -6.70 40.50 27.37
CA SER A 291 -7.56 41.37 26.58
C SER A 291 -8.75 41.79 27.42
N SER A 292 -9.03 43.08 27.49
CA SER A 292 -10.16 43.66 28.22
C SER A 292 -11.00 44.55 27.32
N ALA A 293 -12.31 44.58 27.56
CA ALA A 293 -13.19 45.54 26.91
C ALA A 293 -12.71 47.00 27.16
N PRO A 294 -12.92 47.94 26.22
CA PRO A 294 -13.58 47.79 24.93
C PRO A 294 -12.65 47.28 23.81
N TYR A 295 -11.40 46.90 24.13
CA TYR A 295 -10.36 46.63 23.15
C TYR A 295 -10.54 45.24 22.52
N GLY A 296 -11.12 45.27 21.32
CA GLY A 296 -11.53 44.09 20.55
C GLY A 296 -10.39 43.13 20.25
N ILE A 297 -10.75 41.84 20.27
CA ILE A 297 -10.08 40.69 19.69
C ILE A 297 -8.54 40.72 19.71
N MET A 298 -7.93 39.85 20.53
CA MET A 298 -6.47 39.68 20.55
C MET A 298 -6.06 38.24 20.24
N TYR A 299 -4.99 38.09 19.46
CA TYR A 299 -4.29 36.84 19.24
C TYR A 299 -3.36 36.52 20.41
N THR A 300 -3.30 35.25 20.83
CA THR A 300 -2.62 34.82 22.06
C THR A 300 -1.58 33.72 21.80
N ALA A 301 -1.98 32.45 21.91
CA ALA A 301 -1.18 31.27 21.59
C ALA A 301 -1.02 31.14 20.07
N ASP A 302 -0.34 32.12 19.49
CA ASP A 302 -0.26 32.33 18.06
C ASP A 302 -1.64 32.55 17.43
N ARG A 303 -2.09 31.65 16.54
CA ARG A 303 -3.37 31.67 15.81
C ARG A 303 -4.63 31.69 16.67
N TRP A 304 -4.52 31.32 17.94
CA TRP A 304 -5.64 31.35 18.86
C TRP A 304 -5.96 32.79 19.27
N ARG A 305 -7.24 33.12 19.37
CA ARG A 305 -7.70 34.46 19.75
C ARG A 305 -8.80 34.44 20.77
N VAL A 306 -8.89 35.54 21.50
CA VAL A 306 -9.95 35.83 22.46
C VAL A 306 -10.86 36.92 21.93
N ASN A 307 -12.11 36.92 22.37
CA ASN A 307 -13.00 38.07 22.23
C ASN A 307 -13.51 38.45 23.64
N PRO A 308 -13.09 39.60 24.21
CA PRO A 308 -13.47 40.02 25.55
C PRO A 308 -14.91 40.56 25.68
N GLY A 309 -15.71 40.54 24.60
CA GLY A 309 -17.07 41.06 24.63
C GLY A 309 -17.11 42.56 24.98
N THR A 310 -18.21 43.01 25.59
CA THR A 310 -18.48 44.44 25.82
C THR A 310 -18.02 44.96 27.18
N VAL A 311 -17.92 44.09 28.20
CA VAL A 311 -17.61 44.49 29.60
C VAL A 311 -16.78 43.44 30.36
N GLY A 312 -16.13 42.50 29.66
CA GLY A 312 -15.35 41.42 30.26
C GLY A 312 -13.84 41.54 30.03
N SER A 313 -13.09 40.65 30.67
CA SER A 313 -11.67 40.42 30.45
C SER A 313 -11.38 38.94 30.24
N VAL A 314 -10.41 38.65 29.38
CA VAL A 314 -9.89 37.31 29.11
C VAL A 314 -8.38 37.34 29.20
N ALA A 315 -7.82 36.53 30.09
CA ALA A 315 -6.39 36.26 30.15
C ALA A 315 -6.12 34.85 29.65
N VAL A 316 -5.15 34.71 28.73
CA VAL A 316 -4.70 33.43 28.20
C VAL A 316 -3.23 33.27 28.50
N THR A 317 -2.90 32.20 29.22
CA THR A 317 -1.53 31.94 29.67
C THR A 317 -1.07 30.55 29.24
N ARG A 318 0.21 30.44 28.88
CA ARG A 318 0.86 29.15 28.63
C ARG A 318 1.17 28.50 29.96
N GLN A 319 0.66 27.30 30.17
CA GLN A 319 0.96 26.49 31.33
C GLN A 319 1.75 25.25 30.92
N VAL A 320 2.55 24.73 31.84
CA VAL A 320 3.40 23.55 31.61
C VAL A 320 2.77 22.34 32.28
N PHE A 321 2.68 21.23 31.57
CA PHE A 321 2.32 19.95 32.18
C PHE A 321 3.44 19.47 33.11
N LYS A 322 3.08 18.83 34.22
CA LYS A 322 4.06 18.12 35.03
C LYS A 322 4.60 16.93 34.24
N LEU A 323 5.89 16.62 34.41
CA LEU A 323 6.57 15.55 33.67
C LEU A 323 5.93 14.16 33.92
N ASP A 324 5.32 13.96 35.09
CA ASP A 324 4.71 12.72 35.55
C ASP A 324 3.18 12.65 35.36
N GLN A 325 2.58 13.61 34.66
CA GLN A 325 1.13 13.60 34.41
C GLN A 325 0.73 12.45 33.47
N ILE A 326 -0.40 11.81 33.76
CA ILE A 326 -0.95 10.70 32.95
C ILE A 326 -2.34 10.98 32.38
N GLU A 327 -2.97 12.09 32.77
CA GLU A 327 -4.37 12.36 32.41
C GLU A 327 -4.52 12.76 30.93
N VAL A 328 -3.51 13.41 30.35
CA VAL A 328 -3.47 13.79 28.93
C VAL A 328 -2.47 12.92 28.18
N ALA A 329 -2.98 12.15 27.21
CA ALA A 329 -2.19 11.13 26.52
C ALA A 329 -1.04 11.72 25.70
N GLY A 330 0.08 10.98 25.65
CA GLY A 330 1.27 11.31 24.87
C GLY A 330 2.15 12.41 25.46
N GLU A 331 1.98 12.79 26.73
CA GLU A 331 2.92 13.70 27.41
C GLU A 331 3.12 15.05 26.69
N PRO A 332 2.04 15.82 26.41
CA PRO A 332 2.21 17.17 25.86
C PRO A 332 2.99 18.07 26.84
N THR A 333 3.78 19.00 26.30
CA THR A 333 4.58 19.92 27.12
C THR A 333 3.76 21.06 27.70
N TYR A 334 2.87 21.65 26.90
CA TYR A 334 2.11 22.84 27.26
C TYR A 334 0.60 22.67 27.10
N PHE A 335 -0.14 23.53 27.79
CA PHE A 335 -1.57 23.74 27.59
C PHE A 335 -1.92 25.23 27.71
N ALA A 336 -3.05 25.63 27.14
CA ALA A 336 -3.58 26.97 27.33
C ALA A 336 -4.51 26.99 28.55
N GLN A 337 -4.27 27.94 29.46
CA GLN A 337 -5.22 28.30 30.51
C GLN A 337 -5.92 29.60 30.15
N VAL A 338 -7.25 29.56 30.11
CA VAL A 338 -8.12 30.68 29.78
C VAL A 338 -8.86 31.09 31.04
N VAL A 339 -8.54 32.28 31.55
CA VAL A 339 -9.19 32.91 32.69
C VAL A 339 -10.09 34.00 32.15
N THR A 340 -11.35 33.98 32.54
CA THR A 340 -12.36 34.89 32.02
C THR A 340 -13.09 35.53 33.20
N SER A 341 -13.30 36.85 33.14
CA SER A 341 -13.94 37.64 34.20
C SER A 341 -14.90 38.68 33.65
N GLY A 342 -16.11 38.71 34.21
CA GLY A 342 -17.17 39.65 33.82
C GLY A 342 -17.65 39.50 32.36
N GLY A 343 -18.80 40.11 32.06
CA GLY A 343 -19.34 40.19 30.69
C GLY A 343 -19.97 38.91 30.11
N SER A 344 -20.54 39.07 28.92
CA SER A 344 -21.17 38.03 28.11
C SER A 344 -20.44 37.87 26.77
N ASN A 345 -20.64 36.75 26.09
CA ASN A 345 -20.05 36.45 24.77
C ASN A 345 -18.52 36.31 24.72
N LEU A 346 -17.90 36.00 25.86
CA LEU A 346 -16.49 35.64 25.91
C LEU A 346 -16.27 34.30 25.23
N ASN A 347 -15.24 34.23 24.38
CA ASN A 347 -14.84 32.99 23.75
C ASN A 347 -13.34 32.96 23.49
N PHE A 348 -12.83 31.75 23.43
CA PHE A 348 -11.50 31.41 22.95
C PHE A 348 -11.66 30.60 21.69
N ARG A 349 -11.02 31.00 20.59
CA ARG A 349 -11.30 30.44 19.27
C ARG A 349 -10.08 30.38 18.38
N GLN A 350 -10.19 29.60 17.32
CA GLN A 350 -9.28 29.68 16.18
C GLN A 350 -10.08 29.68 14.88
N ARG A 351 -9.66 30.53 13.93
CA ARG A 351 -10.21 30.58 12.58
C ARG A 351 -9.40 29.66 11.65
N ILE A 352 -10.10 28.91 10.82
CA ILE A 352 -9.58 28.10 9.72
C ILE A 352 -9.97 28.82 8.42
N GLU A 353 -8.99 29.01 7.54
CA GLU A 353 -9.16 29.81 6.32
C GLU A 353 -10.26 29.25 5.42
N SER A 354 -11.11 30.14 4.92
CA SER A 354 -12.28 29.89 4.09
C SER A 354 -13.42 29.09 4.71
N VAL A 355 -14.64 29.59 4.53
CA VAL A 355 -15.89 28.91 4.94
C VAL A 355 -16.16 27.64 4.12
N LYS A 356 -15.48 27.48 2.98
CA LYS A 356 -15.54 26.28 2.14
C LYS A 356 -14.92 25.06 2.82
N THR A 357 -14.02 25.29 3.78
CA THR A 357 -13.33 24.22 4.49
C THR A 357 -14.34 23.31 5.18
N LEU A 358 -14.29 22.01 4.85
CA LEU A 358 -15.18 20.95 5.32
C LEU A 358 -16.68 21.13 5.02
N ALA A 359 -17.07 22.08 4.16
CA ALA A 359 -18.49 22.32 3.86
C ALA A 359 -19.18 21.05 3.31
N GLY A 360 -20.36 20.71 3.84
CA GLY A 360 -21.11 19.51 3.47
C GLY A 360 -20.53 18.20 4.01
N LYS A 361 -19.58 18.24 4.95
CA LYS A 361 -18.90 17.05 5.51
C LYS A 361 -19.28 16.82 6.96
N LYS A 362 -19.03 15.58 7.41
CA LYS A 362 -18.98 15.26 8.85
C LYS A 362 -17.61 15.65 9.41
N VAL A 363 -17.60 16.27 10.58
CA VAL A 363 -16.40 16.84 11.19
C VAL A 363 -16.28 16.32 12.61
N ALA A 364 -15.12 15.75 12.95
CA ALA A 364 -14.77 15.38 14.31
C ALA A 364 -13.91 16.48 14.94
N VAL A 365 -14.32 16.92 16.13
CA VAL A 365 -13.55 17.84 16.97
C VAL A 365 -13.16 17.10 18.24
N SER A 366 -11.87 17.04 18.55
CA SER A 366 -11.38 16.40 19.77
C SER A 366 -10.40 17.28 20.53
N PHE A 367 -10.43 17.19 21.86
CA PHE A 367 -9.56 17.96 22.75
C PHE A 367 -9.60 17.39 24.16
N TYR A 368 -8.61 17.76 24.96
CA TYR A 368 -8.65 17.63 26.41
C TYR A 368 -9.07 18.96 27.03
N ALA A 369 -9.94 18.91 28.04
CA ALA A 369 -10.33 20.09 28.79
C ALA A 369 -10.54 19.80 30.28
N LYS A 370 -10.40 20.84 31.10
CA LYS A 370 -10.79 20.89 32.51
C LYS A 370 -11.14 22.32 32.93
N ALA A 371 -11.78 22.48 34.08
CA ALA A 371 -12.14 23.77 34.67
C ALA A 371 -11.75 23.85 36.16
N ASN A 372 -11.83 25.04 36.76
CA ASN A 372 -11.63 25.23 38.20
C ASN A 372 -12.85 24.81 39.05
N SER A 373 -13.98 24.52 38.42
CA SER A 373 -15.21 23.98 39.02
C SER A 373 -16.04 23.29 37.95
N ASP A 374 -16.94 22.40 38.36
CA ASP A 374 -17.87 21.77 37.43
C ASP A 374 -18.74 22.82 36.73
N VAL A 375 -18.73 22.82 35.40
CA VAL A 375 -19.41 23.85 34.61
C VAL A 375 -19.75 23.33 33.22
N ARG A 376 -20.91 23.74 32.69
CA ARG A 376 -21.25 23.55 31.28
C ARG A 376 -20.55 24.63 30.44
N ILE A 377 -19.94 24.27 29.31
CA ILE A 377 -19.54 25.22 28.27
C ILE A 377 -20.12 24.79 26.92
N ASP A 378 -20.21 25.72 25.98
CA ASP A 378 -20.69 25.43 24.63
C ASP A 378 -19.51 25.45 23.66
N VAL A 379 -19.37 24.41 22.83
CA VAL A 379 -18.36 24.36 21.76
C VAL A 379 -19.08 24.55 20.45
N TYR A 380 -18.64 25.53 19.64
CA TYR A 380 -19.24 25.78 18.35
C TYR A 380 -18.26 25.43 17.24
N LEU A 381 -18.82 24.84 16.18
CA LEU A 381 -18.22 24.83 14.86
C LEU A 381 -19.07 25.72 13.95
N SER A 382 -18.50 26.84 13.51
CA SER A 382 -19.26 27.92 12.87
C SER A 382 -18.78 28.22 11.46
N GLN A 383 -19.70 28.30 10.50
CA GLN A 383 -19.46 28.83 9.16
C GLN A 383 -19.69 30.34 9.15
N PHE A 384 -18.63 31.11 8.93
CA PHE A 384 -18.67 32.56 8.78
C PHE A 384 -18.42 32.94 7.31
N PHE A 385 -19.44 33.47 6.63
CA PHE A 385 -19.39 33.78 5.20
C PHE A 385 -18.67 35.10 4.85
N GLY A 386 -18.03 35.74 5.83
CA GLY A 386 -17.28 36.99 5.65
C GLY A 386 -18.13 38.26 5.83
N THR A 387 -17.49 39.41 5.60
CA THR A 387 -18.08 40.75 5.69
C THR A 387 -18.01 41.49 4.35
N GLY A 388 -18.72 42.63 4.26
CA GLY A 388 -18.79 43.45 3.06
C GLY A 388 -19.82 42.93 2.04
N GLY A 389 -20.53 43.85 1.37
CA GLY A 389 -21.62 43.49 0.46
C GLY A 389 -22.82 42.92 1.21
N SER A 390 -23.30 41.75 0.76
CA SER A 390 -24.48 41.06 1.33
C SER A 390 -24.20 39.56 1.54
N PRO A 391 -23.30 39.21 2.48
CA PRO A 391 -22.97 37.82 2.78
C PRO A 391 -24.15 37.08 3.41
N SER A 392 -24.14 35.75 3.28
CA SER A 392 -25.07 34.91 4.03
C SER A 392 -24.84 34.98 5.54
N ALA A 393 -25.91 34.79 6.31
CA ALA A 393 -25.82 34.74 7.76
C ALA A 393 -24.91 33.58 8.23
N ARG A 394 -24.22 33.83 9.34
CA ARG A 394 -23.43 32.82 10.06
C ARG A 394 -24.28 31.59 10.37
N VAL A 395 -23.68 30.41 10.26
CA VAL A 395 -24.29 29.15 10.67
C VAL A 395 -23.48 28.57 11.82
N ASP A 396 -24.13 28.41 12.97
CA ASP A 396 -23.51 27.94 14.21
C ASP A 396 -24.03 26.55 14.55
N LEU A 397 -23.12 25.58 14.67
CA LEU A 397 -23.43 24.25 15.21
C LEU A 397 -22.89 24.17 16.63
N ILE A 398 -23.75 23.84 17.58
CA ILE A 398 -23.43 23.96 19.01
C ILE A 398 -23.49 22.58 19.66
N ASN A 399 -22.40 22.17 20.32
CA ASN A 399 -22.35 21.00 21.17
C ASN A 399 -21.97 21.42 22.60
N PRO A 400 -22.88 21.30 23.58
CA PRO A 400 -22.55 21.56 24.96
C PRO A 400 -21.77 20.42 25.60
N ILE A 401 -20.82 20.76 26.47
CA ILE A 401 -20.06 19.82 27.28
C ILE A 401 -20.04 20.25 28.74
N ASN A 402 -19.85 19.29 29.64
CA ASN A 402 -19.63 19.56 31.06
C ASN A 402 -18.16 19.33 31.38
N LEU A 403 -17.48 20.36 31.87
CA LEU A 403 -16.13 20.30 32.38
C LEU A 403 -16.15 19.97 33.88
N SER A 404 -15.10 19.32 34.36
CA SER A 404 -14.81 19.10 35.78
C SER A 404 -13.42 19.60 36.15
N ALA A 405 -13.02 19.39 37.42
CA ALA A 405 -11.68 19.74 37.92
C ALA A 405 -10.53 18.88 37.33
N THR A 406 -10.84 17.74 36.71
CA THR A 406 -9.87 16.80 36.15
C THR A 406 -9.84 16.88 34.63
N TRP A 407 -8.74 16.46 34.02
CA TRP A 407 -8.65 16.44 32.56
C TRP A 407 -9.57 15.35 31.99
N GLN A 408 -10.38 15.74 31.01
CA GLN A 408 -11.27 14.84 30.28
C GLN A 408 -11.04 15.02 28.78
N ARG A 409 -11.07 13.91 28.04
CA ARG A 409 -11.05 13.94 26.56
C ARG A 409 -12.49 14.04 26.05
N PHE A 410 -12.73 15.07 25.24
CA PHE A 410 -14.00 15.28 24.55
C PHE A 410 -13.85 14.95 23.06
N ILE A 411 -14.89 14.34 22.50
CA ILE A 411 -15.02 14.06 21.07
C ILE A 411 -16.43 14.49 20.66
N LEU A 412 -16.50 15.48 19.78
CA LEU A 412 -17.74 16.07 19.29
C LEU A 412 -17.82 15.86 17.78
N ILE A 413 -18.97 15.38 17.30
CA ILE A 413 -19.22 15.18 15.88
C ILE A 413 -20.21 16.25 15.41
N TYR A 414 -19.89 16.88 14.29
CA TYR A 414 -20.68 17.93 13.67
C TYR A 414 -21.03 17.54 12.23
N ASP A 415 -22.29 17.76 11.86
CA ASP A 415 -22.74 17.68 10.47
C ASP A 415 -22.68 19.08 9.87
N LEU A 416 -21.56 19.40 9.19
CA LEU A 416 -21.34 20.73 8.65
C LEU A 416 -22.17 20.94 7.38
N PRO A 417 -23.08 21.94 7.33
CA PRO A 417 -23.96 22.14 6.18
C PRO A 417 -23.22 22.43 4.88
N SER A 418 -23.86 22.08 3.77
CA SER A 418 -23.44 22.53 2.44
C SER A 418 -23.60 24.05 2.31
N ILE A 419 -22.78 24.65 1.43
CA ILE A 419 -22.76 26.08 1.15
C ILE A 419 -23.30 26.44 -0.25
N SER A 420 -23.93 25.50 -0.96
CA SER A 420 -24.33 25.68 -2.37
C SER A 420 -25.19 26.92 -2.65
N ASP A 421 -26.01 27.35 -1.69
CA ASP A 421 -26.90 28.52 -1.82
C ASP A 421 -26.45 29.71 -0.95
N LYS A 422 -25.18 29.74 -0.56
CA LYS A 422 -24.62 30.77 0.32
C LYS A 422 -23.79 31.77 -0.46
N ALA A 423 -23.93 33.04 -0.09
CA ALA A 423 -23.16 34.15 -0.64
C ALA A 423 -21.99 34.51 0.28
N LEU A 424 -20.79 34.67 -0.31
CA LEU A 424 -19.61 35.17 0.39
C LEU A 424 -19.62 36.70 0.47
N GLY A 425 -19.01 37.23 1.54
CA GLY A 425 -18.69 38.64 1.67
C GLY A 425 -17.57 39.05 0.73
N SER A 426 -17.47 40.35 0.47
CA SER A 426 -16.47 40.91 -0.46
C SER A 426 -15.08 41.13 0.16
N ASN A 427 -14.95 41.01 1.49
CA ASN A 427 -13.72 41.39 2.20
C ASN A 427 -12.67 40.25 2.32
N GLY A 428 -12.99 39.03 1.86
CA GLY A 428 -12.04 37.90 1.89
C GLY A 428 -11.67 37.41 3.29
N ASP A 429 -12.59 37.56 4.24
CA ASP A 429 -12.51 37.17 5.66
C ASP A 429 -13.45 36.00 6.02
N ASP A 430 -13.92 35.25 5.03
CA ASP A 430 -14.70 34.04 5.25
C ASP A 430 -13.85 32.94 5.91
N CYS A 431 -14.46 32.20 6.84
CA CYS A 431 -13.75 31.17 7.60
C CYS A 431 -14.69 30.11 8.19
N LEU A 432 -14.11 28.95 8.48
CA LEU A 432 -14.64 27.99 9.45
C LEU A 432 -14.02 28.33 10.81
N GLU A 433 -14.81 28.37 11.88
CA GLU A 433 -14.31 28.74 13.21
C GLU A 433 -14.63 27.64 14.23
N LEU A 434 -13.63 27.22 15.01
CA LEU A 434 -13.85 26.49 16.26
C LEU A 434 -13.78 27.49 17.41
N LEU A 435 -14.84 27.57 18.23
CA LEU A 435 -14.85 28.44 19.41
C LEU A 435 -15.37 27.70 20.65
N PHE A 436 -14.72 27.99 21.77
CA PHE A 436 -15.12 27.58 23.11
C PHE A 436 -15.81 28.78 23.75
N PHE A 437 -17.13 28.69 23.87
CA PHE A 437 -17.98 29.75 24.38
C PHE A 437 -18.22 29.58 25.87
N ARG A 438 -18.18 30.71 26.57
CA ARG A 438 -18.36 30.79 28.02
C ARG A 438 -19.82 31.16 28.38
N PRO A 439 -20.54 30.32 29.15
CA PRO A 439 -21.92 30.62 29.55
C PRO A 439 -22.12 31.21 30.96
N VAL A 440 -21.07 31.40 31.78
CA VAL A 440 -21.17 31.93 33.17
C VAL A 440 -20.34 33.23 33.36
N THR A 441 -20.20 33.83 34.56
CA THR A 441 -19.52 35.14 34.78
C THR A 441 -18.00 35.12 35.08
N ASN A 442 -17.50 34.25 35.97
CA ASN A 442 -16.05 33.97 36.15
C ASN A 442 -15.75 32.48 35.93
N LEU A 443 -14.63 32.13 35.30
CA LEU A 443 -14.28 30.74 34.94
C LEU A 443 -12.80 30.70 34.55
N THR A 444 -12.13 29.67 35.04
CA THR A 444 -10.83 29.27 34.54
C THR A 444 -10.99 27.89 33.93
N PHE A 445 -10.74 27.78 32.64
CA PHE A 445 -10.69 26.48 31.95
C PHE A 445 -9.36 26.31 31.24
N SER A 446 -9.00 25.06 30.97
CA SER A 446 -7.75 24.70 30.32
C SER A 446 -8.04 23.79 29.14
N LEU A 447 -7.26 23.94 28.08
CA LEU A 447 -7.37 23.16 26.85
C LEU A 447 -6.01 22.59 26.47
N ALA A 448 -6.01 21.36 25.97
CA ALA A 448 -4.83 20.71 25.40
C ALA A 448 -5.21 19.84 24.20
N GLN A 449 -4.29 19.70 23.25
CA GLN A 449 -4.41 18.81 22.08
C GLN A 449 -5.71 19.01 21.29
N VAL A 450 -6.02 20.25 20.91
CA VAL A 450 -7.25 20.56 20.18
C VAL A 450 -7.09 20.23 18.70
N GLN A 451 -8.04 19.46 18.17
CA GLN A 451 -8.03 18.95 16.81
C GLN A 451 -9.38 19.06 16.13
N VAL A 452 -9.36 19.43 14.84
CA VAL A 452 -10.51 19.43 13.92
C VAL A 452 -10.12 18.59 12.70
N GLU A 453 -10.92 17.59 12.35
CA GLU A 453 -10.66 16.66 11.24
C GLU A 453 -11.94 16.27 10.48
N GLU A 454 -11.82 15.95 9.18
CA GLU A 454 -12.93 15.35 8.42
C GLU A 454 -13.17 13.91 8.90
N GLY A 455 -14.42 13.57 9.20
CA GLY A 455 -14.81 12.21 9.54
C GLY A 455 -15.85 12.12 10.66
N GLN A 456 -16.30 10.90 10.93
CA GLN A 456 -17.28 10.57 11.98
C GLN A 456 -16.63 10.13 13.30
N ALA A 457 -15.30 10.06 13.35
CA ALA A 457 -14.56 9.60 14.51
C ALA A 457 -13.30 10.45 14.70
N ALA A 458 -12.98 10.75 15.95
CA ALA A 458 -11.72 11.41 16.28
C ALA A 458 -10.58 10.40 16.29
N THR A 459 -9.47 10.78 15.68
CA THR A 459 -8.24 10.01 15.69
C THR A 459 -7.33 10.44 16.85
N SER A 460 -6.16 9.81 16.99
CA SER A 460 -5.10 10.31 17.89
C SER A 460 -4.63 11.70 17.46
N PHE A 461 -4.23 12.55 18.41
CA PHE A 461 -3.80 13.92 18.13
C PHE A 461 -2.64 13.95 17.10
N ASP A 462 -2.80 14.78 16.08
CA ASP A 462 -1.82 15.03 15.01
C ASP A 462 -0.65 15.86 15.54
N ARG A 463 0.47 15.21 15.83
CA ARG A 463 1.68 15.87 16.34
C ARG A 463 2.59 16.27 15.19
N ARG A 464 2.84 17.57 15.08
CA ARG A 464 3.81 18.13 14.14
C ARG A 464 5.14 18.39 14.84
N SER A 465 6.20 18.44 14.05
CA SER A 465 7.47 18.96 14.54
C SER A 465 7.31 20.45 14.89
N LEU A 466 8.09 20.95 15.86
CA LEU A 466 8.05 22.38 16.22
C LEU A 466 8.38 23.28 15.03
N ALA A 467 9.27 22.85 14.13
CA ALA A 467 9.63 23.61 12.93
C ALA A 467 8.45 23.71 11.94
N GLU A 468 7.73 22.60 11.73
CA GLU A 468 6.54 22.60 10.87
C GLU A 468 5.44 23.49 11.48
N GLU A 469 5.13 23.30 12.77
CA GLU A 469 4.09 24.07 13.44
C GLU A 469 4.43 25.57 13.48
N LEU A 470 5.69 25.93 13.72
CA LEU A 470 6.17 27.31 13.63
C LEU A 470 6.03 27.86 12.21
N GLY A 471 6.37 27.10 11.17
CA GLY A 471 6.17 27.53 9.78
C GLY A 471 4.69 27.80 9.44
N LEU A 472 3.78 26.98 9.96
CA LEU A 472 2.33 27.18 9.81
C LEU A 472 1.85 28.45 10.54
N CYS A 473 2.33 28.69 11.76
CA CYS A 473 2.10 29.91 12.53
C CYS A 473 2.64 31.15 11.77
N GLN A 474 3.87 31.05 11.27
CA GLN A 474 4.57 32.13 10.56
C GLN A 474 3.87 32.59 9.30
N ARG A 475 3.08 31.74 8.63
CA ARG A 475 2.23 32.19 7.51
C ARG A 475 1.28 33.33 7.89
N TYR A 476 0.85 33.41 9.14
CA TYR A 476 -0.12 34.39 9.63
C TYR A 476 0.50 35.43 10.55
N PHE A 477 1.51 35.06 11.33
CA PHE A 477 2.25 36.01 12.14
C PHE A 477 3.70 35.65 12.22
N GLU A 478 4.58 36.57 11.86
CA GLU A 478 6.02 36.38 12.01
C GLU A 478 6.62 37.59 12.73
N LYS A 479 7.71 37.36 13.46
CA LYS A 479 8.47 38.40 14.13
C LYS A 479 9.96 38.16 13.91
N SER A 480 10.74 39.23 14.01
CA SER A 480 12.21 39.15 14.01
C SER A 480 12.80 38.63 15.31
N TYR A 481 12.09 38.81 16.42
CA TYR A 481 12.57 38.43 17.75
C TYR A 481 12.78 36.93 17.87
N ASP A 482 13.69 36.54 18.77
CA ASP A 482 13.76 35.15 19.23
C ASP A 482 12.38 34.70 19.74
N LEU A 483 12.08 33.41 19.59
CA LEU A 483 10.73 32.89 19.83
C LEU A 483 10.25 33.18 21.26
N SER A 484 11.14 33.14 22.25
CA SER A 484 10.88 33.45 23.67
C SER A 484 10.56 34.92 23.95
N ASP A 485 11.03 35.83 23.10
CA ASP A 485 11.02 37.27 23.39
C ASP A 485 9.75 37.89 22.84
N ALA A 486 8.93 38.47 23.70
CA ALA A 486 7.69 39.12 23.25
C ALA A 486 8.02 40.34 22.38
N PRO A 487 7.22 40.63 21.32
CA PRO A 487 7.38 41.86 20.56
C PRO A 487 7.37 43.11 21.44
N GLY A 488 8.32 44.02 21.20
CA GLY A 488 8.54 45.21 22.04
C GLY A 488 9.54 45.02 23.18
N THR A 489 10.08 43.81 23.38
CA THR A 489 11.21 43.60 24.30
C THR A 489 12.42 44.40 23.82
N LEU A 490 13.07 45.16 24.71
CA LEU A 490 14.31 45.90 24.39
C LEU A 490 15.49 44.93 24.36
N THR A 491 15.76 44.37 23.20
CA THR A 491 16.87 43.46 22.91
C THR A 491 17.37 43.73 21.50
N ARG A 492 18.63 43.38 21.25
CA ARG A 492 19.23 43.41 19.91
C ARG A 492 19.24 42.03 19.24
N ALA A 493 19.01 40.96 20.00
CA ALA A 493 19.02 39.59 19.50
C ALA A 493 17.83 39.36 18.56
N GLY A 494 18.12 38.91 17.33
CA GLY A 494 17.10 38.73 16.27
C GLY A 494 16.75 40.01 15.51
N ALA A 495 17.27 41.19 15.87
CA ALA A 495 16.98 42.43 15.13
C ALA A 495 17.54 42.36 13.70
N ALA A 496 16.76 42.84 12.73
CA ALA A 496 17.25 42.99 11.37
C ALA A 496 18.39 44.01 11.35
N LEU A 497 19.49 43.68 10.67
CA LEU A 497 20.70 44.49 10.62
C LEU A 497 20.96 45.01 9.21
N TYR A 498 21.29 46.29 9.13
CA TYR A 498 21.73 46.96 7.92
C TYR A 498 22.95 47.84 8.24
N GLN A 499 23.91 47.95 7.32
CA GLN A 499 25.05 48.85 7.47
C GLN A 499 24.87 50.08 6.59
N SER A 500 24.96 51.27 7.20
CA SER A 500 24.84 52.55 6.48
C SER A 500 25.89 52.67 5.37
N GLN A 501 25.45 53.14 4.20
CA GLN A 501 26.30 53.30 3.00
C GLN A 501 26.66 54.77 2.72
N ALA A 502 26.16 55.70 3.53
CA ALA A 502 26.32 57.13 3.34
C ALA A 502 26.55 57.84 4.69
N SER A 503 27.07 59.07 4.63
CA SER A 503 27.25 59.94 5.79
C SER A 503 26.33 61.15 5.71
N GLY A 504 25.93 61.69 6.86
CA GLY A 504 24.96 62.78 7.00
C GLY A 504 23.51 62.30 6.91
N ALA A 505 22.59 63.27 6.87
CA ALA A 505 21.15 63.02 6.81
C ALA A 505 20.71 62.56 5.40
N VAL A 506 21.00 61.29 5.08
CA VAL A 506 20.73 60.68 3.78
C VAL A 506 19.59 59.66 3.90
N GLY A 507 18.67 59.69 2.94
CA GLY A 507 17.60 58.71 2.81
C GLY A 507 18.13 57.36 2.33
N SER A 508 17.68 56.27 2.95
CA SER A 508 18.12 54.92 2.62
C SER A 508 16.98 53.93 2.84
N SER A 509 17.11 52.75 2.23
CA SER A 509 16.11 51.69 2.35
C SER A 509 16.75 50.31 2.24
N PHE A 510 16.16 49.32 2.90
CA PHE A 510 16.46 47.91 2.65
C PHE A 510 15.20 47.05 2.74
N ASN A 511 15.23 45.89 2.10
CA ASN A 511 14.13 44.93 2.10
C ASN A 511 14.35 43.86 3.17
N ILE A 512 13.26 43.48 3.83
CA ILE A 512 13.20 42.35 4.74
C ILE A 512 12.30 41.30 4.10
N TRP A 513 12.85 40.10 3.91
CA TRP A 513 12.14 38.94 3.40
C TRP A 513 11.58 38.13 4.58
N PHE A 514 10.35 37.66 4.45
CA PHE A 514 9.76 36.75 5.43
C PHE A 514 10.28 35.34 5.23
N ASN A 515 10.38 34.57 6.31
CA ASN A 515 10.70 33.14 6.22
C ASN A 515 9.57 32.36 5.54
N VAL A 516 8.33 32.77 5.77
CA VAL A 516 7.13 32.16 5.18
C VAL A 516 6.30 33.20 4.46
N ARG A 517 5.90 32.91 3.20
CA ARG A 517 4.96 33.75 2.44
C ARG A 517 3.65 33.92 3.23
N LYS A 518 3.23 35.16 3.42
CA LYS A 518 2.01 35.52 4.15
C LYS A 518 0.75 35.25 3.35
N ARG A 519 -0.36 35.04 4.07
CA ARG A 519 -1.70 34.86 3.48
C ARG A 519 -2.11 36.06 2.62
N VAL A 520 -1.93 37.26 3.17
CA VAL A 520 -2.21 38.57 2.58
C VAL A 520 -1.05 39.49 2.87
N ALA A 521 -1.00 40.68 2.26
CA ALA A 521 -0.04 41.69 2.66
C ALA A 521 -0.23 41.98 4.16
N PRO A 522 0.79 41.73 5.00
CA PRO A 522 0.65 41.83 6.46
C PRO A 522 0.63 43.29 6.94
N ALA A 523 0.02 43.54 8.10
CA ALA A 523 0.29 44.74 8.88
C ALA A 523 1.68 44.59 9.52
N ILE A 524 2.58 45.54 9.23
CA ILE A 524 3.93 45.56 9.80
C ILE A 524 4.01 46.57 10.94
N THR A 525 4.62 46.17 12.06
CA THR A 525 5.01 47.08 13.13
C THR A 525 6.51 47.00 13.32
N ALA A 526 7.18 48.15 13.35
CA ALA A 526 8.61 48.26 13.64
C ALA A 526 8.84 48.57 15.12
N TYR A 527 9.95 48.07 15.66
CA TYR A 527 10.34 48.25 17.05
C TYR A 527 11.82 48.59 17.13
N ASN A 528 12.15 49.64 17.87
CA ASN A 528 13.52 49.98 18.17
C ASN A 528 14.08 48.99 19.22
N PRO A 529 15.26 48.38 18.98
CA PRO A 529 15.84 47.38 19.88
C PRO A 529 16.32 47.93 21.23
N ASP A 530 16.62 49.23 21.32
CA ASP A 530 17.22 49.84 22.52
C ASP A 530 16.24 50.78 23.26
N ILE A 531 15.25 51.33 22.57
CA ILE A 531 14.37 52.40 23.06
C ILE A 531 12.92 52.06 22.71
N SER A 532 11.95 52.42 23.55
CA SER A 532 10.54 52.20 23.26
C SER A 532 9.99 53.21 22.25
N ASN A 533 10.33 53.02 20.96
CA ASN A 533 9.75 53.71 19.83
C ASN A 533 9.84 52.83 18.56
N MET A 534 9.42 53.37 17.41
CA MET A 534 9.38 52.64 16.14
C MET A 534 10.54 53.00 15.19
N GLN A 535 11.55 53.72 15.67
CA GLN A 535 12.66 54.16 14.83
C GLN A 535 13.69 53.05 14.63
N ILE A 536 14.33 53.03 13.47
CA ILE A 536 15.55 52.25 13.30
C ILE A 536 16.64 52.85 14.20
N ARG A 537 17.28 52.00 14.98
CA ARG A 537 18.33 52.39 15.91
C ARG A 537 19.69 52.31 15.24
N ASN A 538 20.44 53.40 15.20
CA ASN A 538 21.86 53.36 14.90
C ASN A 538 22.61 52.91 16.16
N THR A 539 22.99 51.64 16.21
CA THR A 539 23.62 51.03 17.39
C THR A 539 25.11 51.29 17.48
N SER A 540 25.74 51.82 16.42
CA SER A 540 27.12 52.30 16.45
C SER A 540 27.23 53.70 17.07
N ALA A 541 26.30 54.59 16.72
CA ALA A 541 26.29 55.98 17.20
C ALA A 541 25.35 56.20 18.39
N PHE A 542 24.59 55.17 18.79
CA PHE A 542 23.59 55.23 19.86
C PHE A 542 22.59 56.38 19.69
N VAL A 543 22.14 56.59 18.46
CA VAL A 543 21.10 57.57 18.09
C VAL A 543 20.05 56.92 17.19
N ASP A 544 18.84 57.46 17.20
CA ASP A 544 17.79 56.97 16.30
C ASP A 544 17.96 57.58 14.91
N CYS A 545 17.51 56.86 13.89
CA CYS A 545 17.27 57.46 12.59
C CYS A 545 16.22 58.58 12.73
N SER A 546 16.39 59.67 11.96
CA SER A 546 15.51 60.84 12.06
C SER A 546 14.09 60.55 11.60
N SER A 547 13.90 59.52 10.78
CA SER A 547 12.59 58.98 10.43
C SER A 547 12.70 57.52 10.02
N THR A 548 11.62 56.76 10.22
CA THR A 548 11.45 55.37 9.80
C THR A 548 10.04 55.22 9.25
N SER A 549 9.91 54.59 8.09
CA SER A 549 8.64 54.33 7.44
C SER A 549 8.66 52.97 6.73
N LEU A 550 7.49 52.40 6.58
CA LEU A 550 7.27 51.11 5.93
C LEU A 550 6.85 51.35 4.47
N GLY A 551 7.32 50.51 3.55
CA GLY A 551 6.96 50.59 2.14
C GLY A 551 6.94 49.21 1.49
N ASN A 552 6.44 49.12 0.26
CA ASN A 552 6.44 47.90 -0.56
C ASN A 552 5.99 46.65 0.19
N ILE A 553 4.95 46.77 1.02
CA ILE A 553 4.45 45.67 1.85
C ILE A 553 3.75 44.66 0.95
N GLY A 554 4.39 43.50 0.76
CA GLY A 554 3.86 42.38 0.00
C GLY A 554 3.76 41.12 0.86
N GLN A 555 3.33 40.00 0.26
CA GLN A 555 3.22 38.72 0.97
C GLN A 555 4.59 38.05 1.24
N THR A 556 5.66 38.48 0.57
CA THR A 556 6.99 37.85 0.66
C THR A 556 8.03 38.72 1.35
N CYS A 557 7.82 40.04 1.35
CA CYS A 557 8.75 41.01 1.90
C CYS A 557 8.07 42.36 2.16
N PHE A 558 8.77 43.23 2.85
CA PHE A 558 8.49 44.66 2.93
C PHE A 558 9.81 45.45 2.89
N SER A 559 9.74 46.74 2.57
CA SER A 559 10.88 47.65 2.64
C SER A 559 10.79 48.52 3.89
N LEU A 560 11.92 48.72 4.57
CA LEU A 560 12.10 49.78 5.56
C LEU A 560 12.83 50.95 4.93
N ASN A 561 12.21 52.12 4.98
CA ASN A 561 12.77 53.38 4.50
C ASN A 561 13.08 54.28 5.69
N PHE A 562 14.25 54.91 5.73
CA PHE A 562 14.67 55.72 6.85
C PHE A 562 15.58 56.88 6.42
N MET A 563 15.68 57.88 7.29
CA MET A 563 16.64 58.97 7.17
C MET A 563 17.70 58.79 8.23
N LEU A 564 18.97 58.70 7.83
CA LEU A 564 20.08 58.70 8.77
C LEU A 564 20.06 59.99 9.63
N PRO A 565 20.54 59.93 10.88
CA PRO A 565 20.73 61.14 11.68
C PRO A 565 21.79 62.03 11.02
N SER A 566 21.80 63.33 11.35
CA SER A 566 22.81 64.27 10.86
C SER A 566 24.25 63.86 11.22
N SER A 567 24.42 63.16 12.34
CA SER A 567 25.68 62.54 12.78
C SER A 567 25.98 61.19 12.12
N GLY A 568 25.18 60.75 11.16
CA GLY A 568 25.35 59.48 10.46
C GLY A 568 26.68 59.40 9.71
N ALA A 569 27.33 58.25 9.76
CA ALA A 569 28.54 57.95 9.01
C ALA A 569 28.38 56.62 8.25
N VAL A 570 29.27 56.37 7.28
CA VAL A 570 29.33 55.10 6.55
C VAL A 570 29.77 53.97 7.49
N ASN A 571 29.32 52.74 7.24
CA ASN A 571 29.64 51.52 8.00
C ASN A 571 29.14 51.51 9.46
N GLN A 572 28.09 52.25 9.77
CA GLN A 572 27.41 52.18 11.07
C GLN A 572 26.30 51.13 11.03
N ASN A 573 26.16 50.37 12.13
CA ASN A 573 25.14 49.35 12.26
C ASN A 573 23.79 49.99 12.60
N LEU A 574 22.79 49.66 11.80
CA LEU A 574 21.40 50.03 11.99
C LEU A 574 20.60 48.78 12.29
N GLN A 575 19.80 48.82 13.36
CA GLN A 575 19.02 47.68 13.81
C GLN A 575 17.56 48.04 14.07
N VAL A 576 16.69 47.10 13.77
CA VAL A 576 15.24 47.25 13.93
C VAL A 576 14.59 45.89 14.05
N HIS A 577 13.65 45.79 14.97
CA HIS A 577 12.77 44.65 15.10
C HIS A 577 11.46 44.89 14.37
N TRP A 578 10.77 43.81 14.02
CA TRP A 578 9.49 43.90 13.34
C TRP A 578 8.57 42.74 13.69
N THR A 579 7.28 42.99 13.51
CA THR A 579 6.23 41.96 13.42
C THR A 579 5.48 42.11 12.11
N ALA A 580 4.97 41.01 11.59
CA ALA A 580 4.15 40.93 10.38
C ALA A 580 2.88 40.14 10.68
N ASP A 581 1.73 40.81 10.73
CA ASP A 581 0.43 40.20 11.06
C ASP A 581 -0.47 40.13 9.81
N ALA A 582 -0.82 38.91 9.39
CA ALA A 582 -1.68 38.57 8.26
C ALA A 582 -2.83 37.63 8.67
N GLU A 583 -3.32 37.79 9.91
CA GLU A 583 -4.41 37.00 10.48
C GLU A 583 -5.76 37.16 9.74
N LEU A 584 -6.75 36.33 10.12
CA LEU A 584 -8.10 36.28 9.54
C LEU A 584 -9.13 37.16 10.27
#